data_AF-A0A9D1G5T2-F1
#
_entry.id   AF-A0A9D1G5T2-F1
#
_cell.length_a   1.000
_cell.length_b   1.000
_cell.length_c   1.000
_cell.angle_alpha   90.00
_cell.angle_beta   90.00
_cell.angle_gamma   90.00
#
_symmetry.space_group_name_H-M   'P 1'
#
loop_
_entity.id
_entity.type
_entity.pdbx_description
1 polymer ?
#
loop_
_entity_poly.entity_id
_entity_poly.type
_entity_poly.pdbx_seq_one_letter_code
_entity_poly.pdbx_strand_id
1 'polypeptide(L)'
;MNFFLELLQTPTIILAIVALIGLIAQRKKFSEVLSGTVKTALGYLVLSAGSSLLVTEILPFVGLFQEVFNLSGFATGSEIIVGAMQDAVPVIASTSAIIMGAGFLVNILLARITPLKYIFLTGHMMWINSVAVAFCLYSAGMSSGAIIGIGIVLQGIILTLIPAIAQPVVRKITGSDDFAIGHLTTLGTVSSAYVGKLVGKGSKSAEDMKLPEGLKFFKDTSMSIAIVMFVFYMLVVILAGPESVGAYSGGTNYLIYGLLKALGFTYGL
;
A
#
# COMPACT_ATOMS: atom_id res chain seq x y z
N MET A 1 -6.22 17.44 -20.24
CA MET A 1 -6.30 15.99 -19.97
C MET A 1 -5.56 15.61 -18.68
N ASN A 2 -4.43 16.26 -18.36
CA ASN A 2 -3.61 15.93 -17.17
C ASN A 2 -4.29 16.23 -15.82
N PHE A 3 -5.03 17.33 -15.69
CA PHE A 3 -5.66 17.71 -14.41
C PHE A 3 -6.61 16.65 -13.84
N PHE A 4 -7.49 16.05 -14.66
CA PHE A 4 -8.44 15.04 -14.17
C PHE A 4 -7.75 13.72 -13.79
N LEU A 5 -6.67 13.35 -14.50
CA LEU A 5 -5.89 12.17 -14.16
C LEU A 5 -5.10 12.39 -12.85
N GLU A 6 -4.45 13.55 -12.70
CA GLU A 6 -3.78 13.95 -11.46
C GLU A 6 -4.75 14.00 -10.27
N LEU A 7 -5.97 14.51 -10.49
CA LEU A 7 -7.02 14.53 -9.50
C LEU A 7 -7.39 13.13 -9.00
N LEU A 8 -7.55 12.17 -9.93
CA LEU A 8 -7.88 10.77 -9.62
C LEU A 8 -6.71 9.98 -9.01
N GLN A 9 -5.48 10.36 -9.33
CA GLN A 9 -4.28 9.71 -8.82
C GLN A 9 -3.85 10.23 -7.45
N THR A 10 -4.30 11.42 -7.04
CA THR A 10 -3.98 12.00 -5.73
C THR A 10 -4.96 11.52 -4.65
N PRO A 11 -4.58 10.57 -3.77
CA PRO A 11 -5.57 9.93 -2.90
C PRO A 11 -6.14 10.89 -1.84
N THR A 12 -5.35 11.87 -1.37
CA THR A 12 -5.82 12.95 -0.50
C THR A 12 -7.06 13.64 -1.05
N ILE A 13 -7.01 14.00 -2.34
CA ILE A 13 -8.07 14.77 -2.99
C ILE A 13 -9.29 13.90 -3.23
N ILE A 14 -9.08 12.65 -3.65
CA ILE A 14 -10.19 11.70 -3.85
C ILE A 14 -10.94 11.44 -2.55
N LEU A 15 -10.24 11.17 -1.45
CA LEU A 15 -10.87 10.94 -0.16
C LEU A 15 -11.62 12.18 0.34
N ALA A 16 -11.05 13.37 0.15
CA ALA A 16 -11.71 14.63 0.47
C ALA A 16 -12.99 14.84 -0.35
N ILE A 17 -12.95 14.61 -1.67
CA ILE A 17 -14.12 14.74 -2.56
C ILE A 17 -15.20 13.72 -2.17
N VAL A 18 -14.82 12.48 -1.86
CA VAL A 18 -15.78 11.45 -1.42
C VAL A 18 -16.43 11.84 -0.09
N ALA A 19 -15.66 12.35 0.87
CA ALA A 19 -16.20 12.87 2.12
C ALA A 19 -17.14 14.06 1.88
N LEU A 20 -16.75 15.01 1.03
CA LEU A 20 -17.55 16.17 0.64
C LEU A 20 -18.90 15.75 0.06
N ILE A 21 -18.89 14.90 -0.97
CA ILE A 21 -20.09 14.40 -1.64
C ILE A 21 -20.95 13.60 -0.65
N GLY A 22 -20.32 12.74 0.17
CA GLY A 22 -21.01 11.92 1.15
C GLY A 22 -21.74 12.76 2.21
N LEU A 23 -21.10 13.81 2.73
CA LEU A 23 -21.68 14.71 3.73
C LEU A 23 -22.80 15.59 3.14
N ILE A 24 -22.65 16.04 1.89
CA ILE A 24 -23.70 16.76 1.15
C ILE A 24 -24.90 15.84 0.92
N ALA A 25 -24.68 14.60 0.47
CA ALA A 25 -25.74 13.63 0.23
C ALA A 25 -26.50 13.29 1.52
N GLN A 26 -25.81 13.27 2.66
CA GLN A 26 -26.40 13.14 3.99
C GLN A 26 -27.07 14.42 4.52
N ARG A 27 -27.09 15.50 3.72
CA ARG A 27 -27.69 16.81 4.06
C ARG A 27 -27.16 17.41 5.37
N LYS A 28 -25.86 17.23 5.64
CA LYS A 28 -25.19 17.83 6.80
C LYS A 28 -25.11 19.35 6.67
N LYS A 29 -24.94 20.06 7.79
CA LYS A 29 -24.79 21.53 7.78
C LYS A 29 -23.48 21.91 7.08
N PHE A 30 -23.42 23.10 6.47
CA PHE A 30 -22.22 23.58 5.77
C PHE A 30 -20.93 23.45 6.59
N SER A 31 -20.98 23.81 7.88
CA SER A 31 -19.84 23.69 8.80
C SER A 31 -19.36 22.23 8.97
N GLU A 32 -20.28 21.27 9.03
CA GLU A 32 -19.96 19.84 9.12
C GLU A 32 -19.38 19.31 7.81
N VAL A 33 -19.94 19.74 6.67
CA VAL A 33 -19.44 19.39 5.33
C VAL A 33 -18.00 19.87 5.15
N LEU A 34 -17.74 21.14 5.45
CA LEU A 34 -16.41 21.74 5.32
C LEU A 34 -15.41 21.08 6.28
N SER A 35 -15.75 20.99 7.57
CA SER A 35 -14.85 20.42 8.57
C SER A 35 -14.58 18.93 8.35
N GLY A 36 -15.59 18.15 7.96
CA GLY A 36 -15.43 16.73 7.65
C GLY A 36 -14.52 16.51 6.44
N THR A 37 -14.74 17.25 5.35
CA THR A 37 -13.90 17.20 4.14
C THR A 37 -12.44 17.51 4.45
N VAL A 38 -12.17 18.60 5.17
CA VAL A 38 -10.81 19.01 5.54
C VAL A 38 -10.16 18.00 6.47
N LYS A 39 -10.87 17.48 7.48
CA LYS A 39 -10.35 16.46 8.39
C LYS A 39 -9.98 15.17 7.66
N THR A 40 -10.78 14.75 6.68
CA THR A 40 -10.45 13.58 5.84
C THR A 40 -9.16 13.82 5.05
N ALA A 41 -9.00 14.99 4.42
CA ALA A 41 -7.78 15.34 3.70
C ALA A 41 -6.55 15.35 4.63
N LEU A 42 -6.66 16.03 5.78
CA LEU A 42 -5.57 16.11 6.76
C LEU A 42 -5.20 14.74 7.34
N GLY A 43 -6.18 13.89 7.63
CA GLY A 43 -5.94 12.53 8.11
C GLY A 43 -5.10 11.71 7.13
N TYR A 44 -5.42 11.79 5.82
CA TYR A 44 -4.60 11.14 4.80
C TYR A 44 -3.20 11.75 4.68
N LEU A 45 -3.08 13.09 4.74
CA LEU A 45 -1.76 13.75 4.64
C LEU A 45 -0.83 13.34 5.79
N VAL A 46 -1.35 13.23 7.01
CA VAL A 46 -0.58 12.75 8.17
C VAL A 46 -0.13 11.30 7.96
N LEU A 47 -1.05 10.42 7.53
CA LEU A 47 -0.71 9.04 7.19
C LEU A 47 0.36 8.95 6.09
N SER A 48 0.22 9.77 5.05
CA SER A 48 1.17 9.83 3.93
C SER A 48 2.54 10.33 4.39
N ALA A 49 2.59 11.30 5.30
CA ALA A 49 3.85 11.81 5.84
C ALA A 49 4.60 10.73 6.63
N GLY A 50 3.91 9.98 7.50
CA GLY A 50 4.49 8.84 8.23
C GLY A 50 5.01 7.75 7.27
N SER A 51 4.19 7.34 6.31
CA SER A 51 4.58 6.36 5.28
C SER A 51 5.82 6.80 4.50
N SER A 52 5.89 8.06 4.06
CA SER A 52 7.06 8.60 3.36
C SER A 52 8.33 8.60 4.22
N LEU A 53 8.20 8.86 5.52
CA LEU A 53 9.32 8.73 6.46
C LEU A 53 9.79 7.28 6.53
N LEU A 54 8.88 6.31 6.68
CA LEU A 54 9.23 4.88 6.70
C LEU A 54 9.98 4.46 5.43
N VAL A 55 9.51 4.89 4.26
CA VAL A 55 10.17 4.61 2.99
C VAL A 55 11.57 5.23 2.96
N THR A 56 11.70 6.49 3.36
CA THR A 56 13.00 7.20 3.41
C THR A 56 13.99 6.49 4.34
N GLU A 57 13.49 5.96 5.45
CA GLU A 57 14.30 5.30 6.47
C GLU A 57 14.54 3.81 6.17
N ILE A 58 13.86 3.18 5.21
CA ILE A 58 14.10 1.77 4.83
C ILE A 58 14.87 1.61 3.50
N LEU A 59 14.78 2.55 2.57
CA LEU A 59 15.42 2.40 1.26
C LEU A 59 16.95 2.18 1.34
N PRO A 60 17.71 2.85 2.25
CA PRO A 60 19.13 2.56 2.43
C PRO A 60 19.39 1.10 2.86
N PHE A 61 18.56 0.54 3.75
CA PHE A 61 18.63 -0.88 4.11
C PHE A 61 18.48 -1.77 2.88
N VAL A 62 17.48 -1.50 2.03
CA VAL A 62 17.21 -2.32 0.84
C VAL A 62 18.44 -2.34 -0.09
N GLY A 63 19.04 -1.17 -0.34
CA GLY A 63 20.25 -1.07 -1.17
C GLY A 63 21.44 -1.83 -0.59
N LEU A 64 21.74 -1.61 0.69
CA LEU A 64 22.84 -2.31 1.38
C LEU A 64 22.60 -3.82 1.47
N PHE A 65 21.35 -4.24 1.70
CA PHE A 65 20.98 -5.65 1.74
C PHE A 65 21.17 -6.31 0.37
N GLN A 66 20.77 -5.64 -0.72
CA GLN A 66 21.00 -6.15 -2.08
C GLN A 66 22.49 -6.35 -2.36
N GLU A 67 23.33 -5.40 -1.94
CA GLU A 67 24.79 -5.48 -2.09
C GLU A 67 25.39 -6.64 -1.29
N VAL A 68 25.12 -6.69 0.02
CA VAL A 68 25.63 -7.72 0.94
C VAL A 68 25.28 -9.14 0.47
N PHE A 69 24.06 -9.32 -0.02
CA PHE A 69 23.56 -10.63 -0.44
C PHE A 69 23.67 -10.87 -1.95
N ASN A 70 24.33 -9.99 -2.71
CA ASN A 70 24.54 -10.09 -4.16
C ASN A 70 23.23 -10.33 -4.94
N LEU A 71 22.18 -9.57 -4.61
CA LEU A 71 20.86 -9.70 -5.23
C LEU A 71 20.75 -8.81 -6.48
N SER A 72 20.91 -9.41 -7.66
CA SER A 72 20.70 -8.74 -8.95
C SER A 72 19.23 -8.72 -9.38
N GLY A 73 18.74 -7.57 -9.86
CA GLY A 73 17.39 -7.44 -10.45
C GLY A 73 16.23 -7.36 -9.45
N PHE A 74 16.52 -7.14 -8.17
CA PHE A 74 15.51 -7.08 -7.12
C PHE A 74 14.79 -5.72 -7.09
N ALA A 75 13.92 -5.45 -8.07
CA ALA A 75 13.00 -4.33 -7.98
C ALA A 75 11.84 -4.69 -7.02
N THR A 76 11.88 -4.18 -5.79
CA THR A 76 10.81 -4.45 -4.79
C THR A 76 9.64 -3.49 -4.87
N GLY A 77 9.76 -2.40 -5.62
CA GLY A 77 8.72 -1.40 -5.78
C GLY A 77 7.77 -1.77 -6.92
N SER A 78 6.51 -2.02 -6.60
CA SER A 78 5.44 -2.22 -7.59
C SER A 78 5.33 -1.06 -8.58
N GLU A 79 5.51 0.16 -8.09
CA GLU A 79 5.43 1.42 -8.82
C GLU A 79 6.58 1.56 -9.82
N ILE A 80 7.79 1.15 -9.42
CA ILE A 80 8.98 1.20 -10.27
C ILE A 80 8.83 0.24 -11.43
N ILE A 81 8.40 -1.00 -11.16
CA ILE A 81 8.21 -2.02 -12.19
C ILE A 81 7.12 -1.58 -13.17
N VAL A 82 5.97 -1.16 -12.65
CA VAL A 82 4.83 -0.74 -13.47
C VAL A 82 5.18 0.50 -14.30
N GLY A 83 5.86 1.48 -13.71
CA GLY A 83 6.34 2.67 -14.43
C GLY A 83 7.29 2.29 -15.57
N ALA A 84 8.31 1.48 -15.28
CA ALA A 84 9.25 1.00 -16.28
C ALA A 84 8.56 0.23 -17.42
N MET A 85 7.53 -0.57 -17.12
CA MET A 85 6.74 -1.26 -18.14
C MET A 85 6.00 -0.30 -19.08
N GLN A 86 5.42 0.77 -18.54
CA GLN A 86 4.73 1.78 -19.35
C GLN A 86 5.72 2.55 -20.23
N ASP A 87 6.88 2.91 -19.68
CA ASP A 87 7.94 3.61 -20.41
C ASP A 87 8.51 2.74 -21.54
N ALA A 88 8.68 1.44 -21.29
CA ALA A 88 9.24 0.50 -22.26
C ALA A 88 8.25 0.10 -23.37
N VAL A 89 6.94 0.05 -23.09
CA VAL A 89 5.93 -0.51 -24.00
C VAL A 89 4.75 0.45 -24.19
N PRO A 90 4.72 1.26 -25.27
CA PRO A 90 3.67 2.27 -25.51
C PRO A 90 2.24 1.70 -25.56
N VAL A 91 2.08 0.46 -26.03
CA VAL A 91 0.77 -0.22 -26.07
C VAL A 91 0.24 -0.46 -24.66
N ILE A 92 1.11 -0.86 -23.72
CA ILE A 92 0.72 -1.07 -22.32
C ILE A 92 0.33 0.27 -21.70
N ALA A 93 1.12 1.33 -21.91
CA ALA A 93 0.82 2.66 -21.38
C ALA A 93 -0.55 3.20 -21.84
N SER A 94 -0.82 3.10 -23.14
CA SER A 94 -2.06 3.61 -23.73
C SER A 94 -3.29 2.78 -23.36
N THR A 95 -3.18 1.44 -23.33
CA THR A 95 -4.31 0.57 -22.98
C THR A 95 -4.61 0.57 -21.48
N SER A 96 -3.59 0.61 -20.60
CA SER A 96 -3.78 0.61 -19.15
C SER A 96 -4.53 1.85 -18.66
N ALA A 97 -4.27 3.02 -19.24
CA ALA A 97 -4.98 4.25 -18.90
C ALA A 97 -6.49 4.13 -19.13
N ILE A 98 -6.91 3.53 -20.25
CA ILE A 98 -8.31 3.27 -20.57
C ILE A 98 -8.90 2.21 -19.62
N ILE A 99 -8.15 1.12 -19.39
CA ILE A 99 -8.55 0.05 -18.47
C ILE A 99 -8.78 0.58 -17.06
N MET A 100 -7.92 1.46 -16.56
CA MET A 100 -8.05 2.07 -15.23
C MET A 100 -9.39 2.82 -15.10
N GLY A 101 -9.68 3.73 -16.04
CA GLY A 101 -10.87 4.57 -16.00
C GLY A 101 -12.16 3.79 -16.24
N ALA A 102 -12.23 3.04 -17.35
CA ALA A 102 -13.44 2.30 -17.69
C ALA A 102 -13.66 1.07 -16.78
N GLY A 103 -12.59 0.44 -16.30
CA GLY A 103 -12.68 -0.64 -15.31
C GLY A 103 -13.20 -0.16 -13.96
N PHE A 104 -12.90 1.08 -13.56
CA PHE A 104 -13.52 1.70 -12.39
C PHE A 104 -15.04 1.88 -12.56
N LEU A 105 -15.49 2.28 -13.75
CA LEU A 105 -16.92 2.35 -14.06
C LEU A 105 -17.58 0.96 -13.98
N VAL A 106 -16.88 -0.10 -14.40
CA VAL A 106 -17.34 -1.48 -14.19
C VAL A 106 -17.40 -1.83 -12.70
N ASN A 107 -16.43 -1.42 -11.88
CA ASN A 107 -16.50 -1.61 -10.42
C ASN A 107 -17.74 -0.95 -9.81
N ILE A 108 -18.06 0.29 -10.20
CA ILE A 108 -19.29 0.99 -9.79
C ILE A 108 -20.54 0.24 -10.26
N LEU A 109 -20.57 -0.20 -11.52
CA LEU A 109 -21.69 -0.96 -12.08
C LEU A 109 -21.90 -2.28 -11.31
N LEU A 110 -20.83 -3.03 -11.06
CA LEU A 110 -20.87 -4.27 -10.27
C LEU A 110 -21.37 -4.01 -8.85
N ALA A 111 -20.90 -2.95 -8.19
CA ALA A 111 -21.40 -2.57 -6.88
C ALA A 111 -22.89 -2.19 -6.90
N ARG A 112 -23.40 -1.65 -8.02
CA ARG A 112 -24.83 -1.36 -8.16
C ARG A 112 -25.66 -2.63 -8.31
N ILE A 113 -25.28 -3.54 -9.19
CA ILE A 113 -26.12 -4.69 -9.60
C ILE A 113 -25.91 -5.96 -8.77
N THR A 114 -24.71 -6.16 -8.21
CA THR A 114 -24.37 -7.34 -7.39
C THR A 114 -24.56 -7.06 -5.90
N PRO A 115 -24.61 -8.08 -5.01
CA PRO A 115 -24.59 -7.85 -3.57
C PRO A 115 -23.25 -7.29 -3.04
N LEU A 116 -22.19 -7.24 -3.86
CA LEU A 116 -20.86 -6.78 -3.46
C LEU A 116 -20.75 -5.26 -3.54
N LYS A 117 -21.10 -4.56 -2.46
CA LYS A 117 -21.20 -3.08 -2.41
C LYS A 117 -19.86 -2.37 -2.15
N TYR A 118 -18.80 -2.78 -2.85
CA TYR A 118 -17.44 -2.25 -2.66
C TYR A 118 -17.01 -1.37 -3.82
N ILE A 119 -16.62 -0.13 -3.49
CA ILE A 119 -16.01 0.82 -4.43
C ILE A 119 -14.54 0.99 -4.07
N PHE A 120 -13.66 0.68 -5.01
CA PHE A 120 -12.22 0.75 -4.78
C PHE A 120 -11.72 2.17 -5.07
N LEU A 121 -11.29 2.90 -4.04
CA LEU A 121 -10.95 4.33 -4.14
C LEU A 121 -9.44 4.62 -4.14
N THR A 122 -8.60 3.58 -4.10
CA THR A 122 -7.14 3.72 -4.04
C THR A 122 -6.57 3.86 -5.45
N GLY A 123 -6.53 5.08 -5.99
CA GLY A 123 -6.17 5.36 -7.39
C GLY A 123 -4.81 4.82 -7.85
N HIS A 124 -3.75 4.99 -7.06
CA HIS A 124 -2.42 4.47 -7.41
C HIS A 124 -2.40 2.93 -7.50
N MET A 125 -3.15 2.23 -6.64
CA MET A 125 -3.30 0.77 -6.72
C MET A 125 -4.14 0.35 -7.94
N MET A 126 -5.17 1.13 -8.29
CA MET A 126 -5.93 0.89 -9.52
C MET A 126 -5.04 1.03 -10.76
N TRP A 127 -4.14 2.03 -10.76
CA TRP A 127 -3.14 2.21 -11.81
C TRP A 127 -2.19 1.01 -11.91
N ILE A 128 -1.58 0.57 -10.80
CA ILE A 128 -0.74 -0.63 -10.76
C ILE A 128 -1.47 -1.85 -11.33
N ASN A 129 -2.70 -2.09 -10.89
CA ASN A 129 -3.49 -3.23 -11.38
C ASN A 129 -3.81 -3.10 -12.87
N SER A 130 -4.15 -1.90 -13.35
CA SER A 130 -4.48 -1.67 -14.76
C SER A 130 -3.30 -1.94 -15.68
N VAL A 131 -2.09 -1.57 -15.26
CA VAL A 131 -0.86 -1.84 -16.02
C VAL A 131 -0.51 -3.31 -15.96
N ALA A 132 -0.62 -3.96 -14.79
CA ALA A 132 -0.38 -5.40 -14.67
C ALA A 132 -1.34 -6.21 -15.56
N VAL A 133 -2.63 -5.87 -15.56
CA VAL A 133 -3.63 -6.50 -16.46
C VAL A 133 -3.29 -6.26 -17.93
N ALA A 134 -2.98 -5.02 -18.31
CA ALA A 134 -2.59 -4.69 -19.68
C ALA A 134 -1.33 -5.46 -20.11
N PHE A 135 -0.32 -5.53 -19.25
CA PHE A 135 0.92 -6.27 -19.47
C PHE A 135 0.67 -7.77 -19.68
N CYS A 136 -0.15 -8.40 -18.84
CA CYS A 136 -0.48 -9.82 -18.96
C CYS A 136 -1.16 -10.13 -20.30
N LEU A 137 -2.14 -9.31 -20.70
CA LEU A 137 -2.86 -9.50 -21.96
C LEU A 137 -1.98 -9.19 -23.18
N TYR A 138 -1.11 -8.16 -23.08
CA TYR A 138 -0.12 -7.85 -24.10
C TYR A 138 0.89 -9.00 -24.28
N SER A 139 1.41 -9.54 -23.18
CA SER A 139 2.36 -10.65 -23.19
C SER A 139 1.75 -11.95 -23.73
N ALA A 140 0.41 -12.09 -23.63
CA ALA A 140 -0.33 -13.17 -24.27
C ALA A 140 -0.55 -12.97 -25.79
N GLY A 141 0.02 -11.92 -26.39
CA GLY A 141 -0.06 -11.65 -27.83
C GLY A 141 -1.39 -11.08 -28.30
N MET A 142 -2.21 -10.53 -27.39
CA MET A 142 -3.53 -10.03 -27.73
C MET A 142 -3.49 -8.68 -28.44
N SER A 143 -4.46 -8.42 -29.31
CA SER A 143 -4.59 -7.11 -29.96
C SER A 143 -4.99 -6.02 -28.97
N SER A 144 -4.65 -4.76 -29.24
CA SER A 144 -4.97 -3.63 -28.34
C SER A 144 -6.47 -3.52 -28.01
N GLY A 145 -7.34 -3.80 -28.97
CA GLY A 145 -8.79 -3.82 -28.73
C GLY A 145 -9.22 -4.91 -27.75
N ALA A 146 -8.63 -6.11 -27.85
CA ALA A 146 -8.90 -7.21 -26.95
C ALA A 146 -8.31 -6.95 -25.54
N ILE A 147 -7.11 -6.36 -25.46
CA ILE A 147 -6.50 -5.92 -24.20
C ILE A 147 -7.43 -4.96 -23.46
N ILE A 148 -7.94 -3.93 -24.15
CA ILE A 148 -8.84 -2.95 -23.56
C ILE A 148 -10.15 -3.61 -23.13
N GLY A 149 -10.81 -4.35 -24.02
CA GLY A 149 -12.12 -4.95 -23.75
C GLY A 149 -12.10 -5.90 -22.56
N ILE A 150 -11.15 -6.84 -22.54
CA ILE A 150 -11.01 -7.82 -21.45
C ILE A 150 -10.46 -7.13 -20.20
N GLY A 151 -9.48 -6.24 -20.36
CA GLY A 151 -8.84 -5.54 -19.25
C GLY A 151 -9.82 -4.70 -18.43
N ILE A 152 -10.77 -4.01 -19.08
CA ILE A 152 -11.83 -3.24 -18.41
C ILE A 152 -12.67 -4.14 -17.49
N VAL A 153 -13.07 -5.32 -17.98
CA VAL A 153 -13.88 -6.27 -17.23
C VAL A 153 -13.06 -6.85 -16.06
N LEU A 154 -11.82 -7.28 -16.32
CA LEU A 154 -10.94 -7.83 -15.28
C LEU A 154 -10.62 -6.80 -14.20
N GLN A 155 -10.31 -5.56 -14.58
CA GLN A 155 -10.09 -4.46 -13.64
C GLN A 155 -11.31 -4.29 -12.74
N GLY A 156 -12.51 -4.15 -13.31
CA GLY A 156 -13.73 -3.98 -12.52
C GLY A 156 -13.99 -5.13 -11.55
N ILE A 157 -13.81 -6.38 -12.01
CA ILE A 157 -13.95 -7.58 -11.19
C ILE A 157 -12.94 -7.58 -10.04
N ILE A 158 -11.66 -7.33 -10.31
CA ILE A 158 -10.60 -7.32 -9.29
C ILE A 158 -10.89 -6.25 -8.23
N LEU A 159 -11.24 -5.03 -8.66
CA LEU A 159 -11.56 -3.92 -7.76
C LEU A 159 -12.80 -4.20 -6.88
N THR A 160 -13.74 -5.03 -7.35
CA THR A 160 -14.90 -5.47 -6.55
C THR A 160 -14.55 -6.63 -5.61
N LEU A 161 -13.83 -7.63 -6.11
CA LEU A 161 -13.58 -8.89 -5.37
C LEU A 161 -12.52 -8.74 -4.29
N ILE A 162 -11.48 -7.95 -4.51
CA ILE A 162 -10.38 -7.79 -3.54
C ILE A 162 -10.91 -7.28 -2.18
N PRO A 163 -11.67 -6.16 -2.10
CA PRO A 163 -12.26 -5.74 -0.84
C PRO A 163 -13.25 -6.76 -0.27
N ALA A 164 -14.02 -7.43 -1.14
CA ALA A 164 -14.99 -8.45 -0.71
C ALA A 164 -14.32 -9.64 -0.02
N ILE A 165 -13.17 -10.10 -0.53
CA ILE A 165 -12.37 -11.18 0.04
C ILE A 165 -11.78 -10.74 1.40
N ALA A 166 -11.35 -9.48 1.51
CA ALA A 166 -10.81 -8.94 2.76
C ALA A 166 -11.88 -8.78 3.86
N GLN A 167 -13.12 -8.45 3.47
CA GLN A 167 -14.10 -7.89 4.41
C GLN A 167 -14.39 -8.75 5.65
N PRO A 168 -14.54 -10.10 5.55
CA PRO A 168 -14.73 -10.93 6.75
C PRO A 168 -13.58 -10.80 7.76
N VAL A 169 -12.35 -10.67 7.28
CA VAL A 169 -11.16 -10.49 8.13
C VAL A 169 -11.12 -9.07 8.70
N VAL A 170 -11.36 -8.06 7.86
CA VAL A 170 -11.42 -6.64 8.28
C VAL A 170 -12.43 -6.46 9.41
N ARG A 171 -13.68 -6.91 9.23
CA ARG A 171 -14.73 -6.83 10.26
C ARG A 171 -14.32 -7.47 11.58
N LYS A 172 -13.63 -8.61 11.52
CA LYS A 172 -13.19 -9.32 12.72
C LYS A 172 -12.09 -8.55 13.47
N ILE A 173 -11.20 -7.86 12.76
CA ILE A 173 -10.10 -7.10 13.35
C ILE A 173 -10.56 -5.74 13.86
N THR A 174 -11.36 -5.02 13.08
CA THR A 174 -11.77 -3.64 13.37
C THR A 174 -13.05 -3.56 14.21
N GLY A 175 -13.86 -4.62 14.23
CA GLY A 175 -15.19 -4.63 14.84
C GLY A 175 -16.22 -3.75 14.12
N SER A 176 -15.91 -3.26 12.91
CA SER A 176 -16.76 -2.36 12.13
C SER A 176 -16.99 -2.89 10.71
N ASP A 177 -18.13 -2.51 10.12
CA ASP A 177 -18.47 -2.73 8.70
C ASP A 177 -18.51 -1.42 7.89
N ASP A 178 -17.95 -0.34 8.43
CA ASP A 178 -18.04 0.99 7.83
C ASP A 178 -17.13 1.15 6.61
N PHE A 179 -16.08 0.33 6.49
CA PHE A 179 -15.13 0.36 5.40
C PHE A 179 -14.59 -1.03 5.04
N ALA A 180 -13.99 -1.12 3.85
CA ALA A 180 -13.28 -2.29 3.36
C ALA A 180 -11.88 -1.90 2.90
N ILE A 181 -10.95 -2.87 2.87
CA ILE A 181 -9.58 -2.65 2.43
C ILE A 181 -9.47 -2.91 0.92
N GLY A 182 -9.21 -1.85 0.16
CA GLY A 182 -8.88 -1.91 -1.27
C GLY A 182 -7.38 -1.79 -1.49
N HIS A 183 -6.65 -2.91 -1.41
CA HIS A 183 -5.20 -2.96 -1.64
C HIS A 183 -4.79 -4.28 -2.33
N LEU A 184 -3.79 -4.25 -3.22
CA LEU A 184 -3.43 -5.43 -4.03
C LEU A 184 -2.71 -6.53 -3.24
N THR A 185 -2.16 -6.22 -2.06
CA THR A 185 -1.56 -7.22 -1.15
C THR A 185 -2.59 -8.05 -0.38
N THR A 186 -3.89 -7.79 -0.57
CA THR A 186 -4.99 -8.42 0.17
C THR A 186 -4.96 -9.95 0.13
N LEU A 187 -4.62 -10.57 -1.01
CA LEU A 187 -4.58 -12.02 -1.09
C LEU A 187 -3.52 -12.61 -0.15
N GLY A 188 -2.39 -11.92 0.02
CA GLY A 188 -1.34 -12.30 0.98
C GLY A 188 -1.78 -12.09 2.43
N THR A 189 -2.40 -10.95 2.75
CA THR A 189 -2.82 -10.65 4.13
C THR A 189 -3.99 -11.54 4.58
N VAL A 190 -4.96 -11.79 3.71
CA VAL A 190 -6.12 -12.65 3.99
C VAL A 190 -5.68 -14.11 4.12
N SER A 191 -4.84 -14.62 3.22
CA SER A 191 -4.31 -15.98 3.35
C SER A 191 -3.50 -16.14 4.64
N SER A 192 -2.68 -15.15 5.02
CA SER A 192 -1.97 -15.14 6.30
C SER A 192 -2.92 -15.19 7.50
N ALA A 193 -4.06 -14.47 7.44
CA ALA A 193 -5.08 -14.54 8.48
C ALA A 193 -5.71 -15.95 8.61
N TYR A 194 -5.95 -16.64 7.48
CA TYR A 194 -6.45 -18.01 7.50
C TYR A 194 -5.40 -19.01 8.01
N VAL A 195 -4.14 -18.88 7.59
CA VAL A 195 -3.04 -19.69 8.14
C VAL A 195 -2.94 -19.46 9.65
N GLY A 196 -2.93 -18.20 10.10
CA GLY A 196 -2.95 -17.84 11.52
C GLY A 196 -4.11 -18.47 12.29
N LYS A 197 -5.31 -18.54 11.69
CA LYS A 197 -6.46 -19.24 12.26
C LYS A 197 -6.22 -20.75 12.41
N LEU A 198 -5.57 -21.38 11.42
CA LEU A 198 -5.30 -22.83 11.43
C LEU A 198 -4.20 -23.20 12.43
N VAL A 199 -3.13 -22.42 12.50
CA VAL A 199 -1.96 -22.73 13.35
C VAL A 199 -2.06 -22.16 14.77
N GLY A 200 -2.83 -21.08 14.96
CA GLY A 200 -2.90 -20.35 16.23
C GLY A 200 -3.53 -21.14 17.38
N LYS A 201 -4.49 -22.04 17.12
CA LYS A 201 -5.11 -22.93 18.14
C LYS A 201 -5.47 -22.26 19.48
N GLY A 202 -6.03 -21.04 19.46
CA GLY A 202 -6.39 -20.31 20.69
C GLY A 202 -5.23 -19.54 21.33
N SER A 203 -4.11 -19.37 20.61
CA SER A 203 -3.02 -18.47 20.98
C SER A 203 -3.54 -17.06 21.21
N LYS A 204 -3.04 -16.42 22.26
CA LYS A 204 -3.34 -15.01 22.52
C LYS A 204 -2.70 -14.13 21.46
N SER A 205 -3.28 -12.95 21.24
CA SER A 205 -2.61 -11.90 20.48
C SER A 205 -1.23 -11.63 21.09
N ALA A 206 -0.25 -11.29 20.26
CA ALA A 206 1.04 -10.81 20.74
C ALA A 206 0.87 -9.58 21.65
N GLU A 207 -0.16 -8.77 21.39
CA GLU A 207 -0.55 -7.60 22.19
C GLU A 207 -1.01 -7.98 23.61
N ASP A 208 -1.58 -9.18 23.78
CA ASP A 208 -2.11 -9.68 25.05
C ASP A 208 -1.08 -10.52 25.84
N MET A 209 0.12 -10.72 25.32
CA MET A 209 1.14 -11.53 25.97
C MET A 209 1.55 -10.94 27.33
N LYS A 210 1.65 -11.78 28.35
CA LYS A 210 2.19 -11.40 29.66
C LYS A 210 3.69 -11.68 29.68
N LEU A 211 4.50 -10.66 29.45
CA LEU A 211 5.96 -10.74 29.48
C LEU A 211 6.50 -10.54 30.91
N PRO A 212 7.62 -11.20 31.27
CA PRO A 212 8.31 -10.96 32.53
C PRO A 212 8.81 -9.50 32.59
N GLU A 213 9.09 -9.01 33.80
CA GLU A 213 9.34 -7.59 34.06
C GLU A 213 10.43 -6.97 33.18
N GLY A 214 11.55 -7.66 32.99
CA GLY A 214 12.64 -7.21 32.13
C GLY A 214 12.34 -7.18 30.63
N LEU A 215 11.24 -7.78 30.16
CA LEU A 215 10.82 -7.79 28.74
C LEU A 215 9.56 -6.96 28.51
N LYS A 216 9.01 -6.28 29.54
CA LYS A 216 7.78 -5.51 29.43
C LYS A 216 7.87 -4.38 28.39
N PHE A 217 9.06 -3.88 28.08
CA PHE A 217 9.25 -2.85 27.05
C PHE A 217 8.84 -3.33 25.65
N PHE A 218 8.83 -4.64 25.35
CA PHE A 218 8.33 -5.16 24.08
C PHE A 218 6.80 -5.01 23.92
N LYS A 219 6.08 -4.65 24.99
CA LYS A 219 4.66 -4.29 24.91
C LYS A 219 4.45 -2.90 24.34
N ASP A 220 5.46 -2.04 24.40
CA ASP A 220 5.45 -0.77 23.70
C ASP A 220 5.79 -1.05 22.24
N THR A 221 4.82 -0.81 21.35
CA THR A 221 4.94 -1.10 19.92
C THR A 221 6.13 -0.36 19.31
N SER A 222 6.36 0.89 19.69
CA SER A 222 7.48 1.69 19.20
C SER A 222 8.81 1.07 19.67
N MET A 223 8.93 0.71 20.95
CA MET A 223 10.13 0.05 21.48
C MET A 223 10.42 -1.30 20.81
N SER A 224 9.39 -2.12 20.61
CA SER A 224 9.52 -3.42 19.95
C SER A 224 10.06 -3.27 18.53
N ILE A 225 9.47 -2.35 17.76
CA ILE A 225 9.89 -2.09 16.36
C ILE A 225 11.31 -1.50 16.32
N ALA A 226 11.65 -0.57 17.21
CA ALA A 226 13.00 0.00 17.29
C ALA A 226 14.06 -1.08 17.49
N ILE A 227 13.81 -2.03 18.37
CA ILE A 227 14.75 -3.12 18.66
C ILE A 227 14.87 -4.05 17.46
N VAL A 228 13.75 -4.44 16.85
CA VAL A 228 13.76 -5.31 15.67
C VAL A 228 14.51 -4.64 14.52
N MET A 229 14.18 -3.38 14.23
CA MET A 229 14.84 -2.61 13.18
C MET A 229 16.31 -2.37 13.47
N PHE A 230 16.67 -2.13 14.73
CA PHE A 230 18.07 -2.02 15.14
C PHE A 230 18.83 -3.29 14.83
N VAL A 231 18.31 -4.46 15.21
CA VAL A 231 18.98 -5.74 14.92
C VAL A 231 19.20 -5.92 13.42
N PHE A 232 18.18 -5.68 12.60
CA PHE A 232 18.31 -5.82 11.15
C PHE A 232 19.28 -4.81 10.54
N TYR A 233 19.12 -3.52 10.84
CA TYR A 233 19.99 -2.48 10.30
C TYR A 233 21.44 -2.69 10.72
N MET A 234 21.68 -2.99 12.00
CA MET A 234 23.02 -3.21 12.51
C MET A 234 23.69 -4.40 11.83
N LEU A 235 22.96 -5.50 11.64
CA LEU A 235 23.48 -6.66 10.90
C LEU A 235 23.89 -6.25 9.47
N VAL A 236 23.04 -5.52 8.75
CA VAL A 236 23.33 -5.14 7.36
C VAL A 236 24.47 -4.14 7.27
N VAL A 237 24.52 -3.09 8.09
CA VAL A 237 25.61 -2.09 8.02
C VAL A 237 26.95 -2.69 8.45
N ILE A 238 26.96 -3.66 9.38
CA ILE A 238 28.19 -4.37 9.77
C ILE A 238 28.69 -5.24 8.61
N LEU A 239 27.80 -5.97 7.94
CA LEU A 239 28.18 -6.83 6.81
C LEU A 239 28.58 -6.02 5.57
N ALA A 240 27.91 -4.90 5.30
CA ALA A 240 28.23 -4.01 4.18
C ALA A 240 29.56 -3.26 4.41
N GLY A 241 29.84 -2.89 5.67
CA GLY A 241 31.04 -2.16 6.04
C GLY A 241 30.97 -0.65 5.74
N PRO A 242 32.00 0.10 6.17
CA PRO A 242 31.96 1.57 6.18
C PRO A 242 31.98 2.22 4.79
N GLU A 243 32.58 1.57 3.80
CA GLU A 243 32.68 2.11 2.44
C GLU A 243 31.30 2.13 1.75
N SER A 244 30.63 0.97 1.70
CA SER A 244 29.30 0.83 1.11
C SER A 244 28.25 1.69 1.82
N VAL A 245 28.29 1.72 3.16
CA VAL A 245 27.40 2.58 3.95
C VAL A 245 27.70 4.07 3.73
N GLY A 246 28.96 4.42 3.42
CA GLY A 246 29.38 5.79 3.12
C GLY A 246 28.63 6.44 1.96
N ALA A 247 28.17 5.65 0.98
CA ALA A 247 27.34 6.12 -0.13
C ALA A 247 25.97 6.68 0.33
N TYR A 248 25.48 6.24 1.49
CA TYR A 248 24.19 6.63 2.05
C TYR A 248 24.32 7.55 3.26
N SER A 249 25.43 7.45 4.01
CA SER A 249 25.54 8.05 5.34
C SER A 249 25.92 9.53 5.35
N GLY A 250 26.32 10.09 4.20
CA GLY A 250 26.71 11.49 4.07
C GLY A 250 27.89 11.87 4.98
N GLY A 251 28.78 10.93 5.26
CA GLY A 251 29.91 11.11 6.19
C GLY A 251 29.62 10.70 7.64
N THR A 252 28.41 10.29 7.96
CA THR A 252 28.08 9.72 9.28
C THR A 252 28.75 8.35 9.44
N ASN A 253 29.27 8.05 10.65
CA ASN A 253 29.79 6.71 10.96
C ASN A 253 28.74 5.62 10.69
N TYR A 254 29.13 4.52 10.05
CA TYR A 254 28.20 3.50 9.57
C TYR A 254 27.34 2.82 10.67
N LEU A 255 27.87 2.64 11.89
CA LEU A 255 27.11 2.10 13.02
C LEU A 255 26.10 3.12 13.55
N ILE A 256 26.52 4.38 13.67
CA ILE A 256 25.64 5.48 14.08
C ILE A 256 24.54 5.68 13.04
N TYR A 257 24.89 5.61 11.75
CA TYR A 257 23.94 5.68 10.66
C TYR A 257 22.90 4.56 10.75
N GLY A 258 23.33 3.29 10.92
CA GLY A 258 22.42 2.16 11.09
C GLY A 258 21.47 2.33 12.28
N LEU A 259 21.98 2.80 13.43
CA LEU A 259 21.17 3.11 14.60
C LEU A 259 20.14 4.22 14.31
N LEU A 260 20.56 5.32 13.69
CA LEU A 260 19.67 6.44 13.35
C LEU A 260 18.59 6.01 12.35
N LYS A 261 18.92 5.17 11.37
CA LYS A 261 17.94 4.63 10.42
C LYS A 261 16.95 3.67 11.07
N ALA A 262 17.40 2.82 11.99
CA ALA A 262 16.51 1.97 12.77
C ALA A 262 15.52 2.79 13.61
N LEU A 263 16.01 3.83 14.32
CA LEU A 263 15.16 4.72 15.11
C LEU A 263 14.24 5.58 14.24
N GLY A 264 14.74 6.06 13.10
CA GLY A 264 13.98 6.82 12.12
C GLY A 264 12.82 6.02 11.57
N PHE A 265 13.02 4.72 11.28
CA PHE A 265 11.95 3.83 10.89
C PHE A 265 10.90 3.69 11.98
N THR A 266 11.28 3.56 13.25
CA THR A 266 10.30 3.54 14.34
C THR A 266 9.52 4.85 14.47
N TYR A 267 10.19 5.98 14.27
CA TYR A 267 9.57 7.30 14.33
C TYR A 267 8.54 7.55 13.23
N GLY A 268 8.69 6.92 12.06
CA GLY A 268 7.75 7.07 10.93
C GLY A 268 6.41 6.35 11.12
N LEU A 269 6.28 5.46 12.11
CA LEU A 269 5.07 4.69 12.44
C LEU A 269 4.18 5.44 13.44
#